data_AF-A0A8J6RVL1-F1
#
_entry.id   AF-A0A8J6RVL1-F1
#
_cell.length_a   1.000
_cell.length_b   1.000
_cell.length_c   1.000
_cell.angle_alpha   90.00
_cell.angle_beta   90.00
_cell.angle_gamma   90.00
#
_symmetry.space_group_name_H-M   'P 1'
#
loop_
_entity.id
_entity.type
_entity.pdbx_description
1 polymer ?
#
loop_
_entity_poly.entity_id
_entity_poly.type
_entity_poly.pdbx_seq_one_letter_code
_entity_poly.pdbx_strand_id
1 'polypeptide(L)'
;MNPAEVLAVEIKQYVGQGLTALVPRVIGQIVDKNYSVSVTERKQWDKLSFFKELEEKQGSDQGEAAKKILEWIHTDLIQVEWGKGSKYGTFIPKLNYQGKDYSLFTVWTDGTIQIYRLLLTSQDQVIEFEKRLDFLVEKTYPNYFNVFLSKLTNEAALKQFLETFDWVIQEIKDL
;
A
#
# COMPACT_ATOMS: atom_id res chain seq x y z
N MET A 1 -20.04 10.13 26.88
CA MET A 1 -20.17 9.85 25.44
C MET A 1 -19.76 11.10 24.70
N ASN A 2 -18.69 11.05 23.90
CA ASN A 2 -18.33 12.18 23.03
C ASN A 2 -19.03 11.97 21.68
N PRO A 3 -19.77 12.95 21.14
CA PRO A 3 -20.45 12.82 19.86
C PRO A 3 -19.42 12.79 18.72
N ALA A 4 -19.67 11.96 17.70
CA ALA A 4 -18.86 11.94 16.49
C ALA A 4 -19.23 13.15 15.61
N GLU A 5 -18.25 14.00 15.29
CA GLU A 5 -18.41 15.07 14.30
C GLU A 5 -18.30 14.47 12.88
N VAL A 6 -19.33 14.72 12.06
CA VAL A 6 -19.37 14.38 10.63
C VAL A 6 -19.44 15.69 9.85
N LEU A 7 -18.41 15.99 9.04
CA LEU A 7 -18.32 17.28 8.33
C LEU A 7 -19.17 17.34 7.06
N ALA A 8 -19.21 16.26 6.27
CA ALA A 8 -20.09 16.14 5.10
C ALA A 8 -20.36 14.67 4.73
N VAL A 9 -21.54 14.41 4.18
CA VAL A 9 -21.91 13.11 3.62
C VAL A 9 -22.29 13.30 2.15
N GLU A 10 -21.58 12.63 1.24
CA GLU A 10 -21.93 12.56 -0.18
C GLU A 10 -22.84 11.34 -0.40
N ILE A 11 -23.94 11.49 -1.14
CA ILE A 11 -24.79 10.36 -1.55
C ILE A 11 -24.79 10.29 -3.08
N LYS A 12 -24.18 9.24 -3.63
CA LYS A 12 -24.29 8.94 -5.06
C LYS A 12 -25.50 8.05 -5.30
N GLN A 13 -26.41 8.50 -6.15
CA GLN A 13 -27.59 7.76 -6.57
C GLN A 13 -27.30 7.04 -7.90
N TYR A 14 -27.47 5.73 -7.92
CA TYR A 14 -27.41 4.92 -9.14
C TYR A 14 -28.81 4.41 -9.47
N VAL A 15 -29.24 4.59 -10.72
CA VAL A 15 -30.56 4.16 -11.21
C VAL A 15 -30.37 3.22 -12.40
N GLY A 16 -30.90 2.00 -12.31
CA GLY A 16 -30.87 1.02 -13.40
C GLY A 16 -31.79 -0.18 -13.12
N GLN A 17 -32.44 -0.70 -14.17
CA GLN A 17 -33.28 -1.92 -14.11
C GLN A 17 -34.35 -1.93 -13.00
N GLY A 18 -34.98 -0.78 -12.74
CA GLY A 18 -36.05 -0.66 -11.74
C GLY A 18 -35.58 -0.62 -10.28
N LEU A 19 -34.27 -0.57 -10.03
CA LEU A 19 -33.67 -0.49 -8.70
C LEU A 19 -32.89 0.83 -8.56
N THR A 20 -33.06 1.47 -7.39
CA THR A 20 -32.31 2.66 -6.99
C THR A 20 -31.40 2.28 -5.83
N ALA A 21 -30.09 2.45 -5.99
CA ALA A 21 -29.11 2.25 -4.92
C ALA A 21 -28.54 3.60 -4.47
N LEU A 22 -28.59 3.87 -3.16
CA LEU A 22 -28.00 5.04 -2.53
C LEU A 22 -26.78 4.62 -1.73
N VAL A 23 -25.60 5.11 -2.11
CA VAL A 23 -24.35 4.81 -1.40
C VAL A 23 -23.86 6.08 -0.69
N PRO A 24 -23.97 6.16 0.65
CA PRO A 24 -23.42 7.27 1.42
C PRO A 24 -21.90 7.10 1.60
N ARG A 25 -21.16 8.19 1.42
CA ARG A 25 -19.72 8.31 1.75
C ARG A 25 -19.52 9.47 2.71
N VAL A 26 -18.75 9.25 3.78
CA VAL A 26 -18.43 10.26 4.79
C VAL A 26 -17.11 10.95 4.43
N ILE A 27 -17.09 12.27 4.35
CA ILE A 27 -15.89 13.08 4.13
C ILE A 27 -15.54 13.79 5.44
N GLY A 28 -14.39 13.46 6.03
CA GLY A 28 -13.87 14.10 7.24
C GLY A 28 -12.49 14.71 7.01
N GLN A 29 -12.32 15.99 7.36
CA GLN A 29 -11.00 16.61 7.54
C GLN A 29 -10.39 16.10 8.86
N ILE A 30 -9.16 15.59 8.82
CA ILE A 30 -8.43 15.19 10.03
C ILE A 30 -7.82 16.47 10.63
N VAL A 31 -8.35 16.90 11.77
CA VAL A 31 -7.78 17.98 12.59
C VAL A 31 -6.64 17.40 13.43
N ASP A 32 -5.43 17.89 13.21
CA ASP A 32 -4.24 17.59 14.01
C ASP A 32 -4.48 17.88 15.50
N LYS A 33 -4.28 16.87 16.36
CA LYS A 33 -4.16 17.07 17.80
C LYS A 33 -2.93 16.35 18.34
N ASN A 34 -1.90 17.16 18.61
CA ASN A 34 -0.74 16.82 19.42
C ASN A 34 -1.15 16.39 20.84
N TYR A 35 -0.76 15.18 21.27
CA TYR A 35 -0.51 14.89 22.68
C TYR A 35 0.66 13.91 22.83
N SER A 36 1.67 14.35 23.56
CA SER A 36 2.83 13.56 24.00
C SER A 36 2.54 12.90 25.35
N VAL A 37 2.54 11.56 25.42
CA VAL A 37 2.76 10.81 26.67
C VAL A 37 3.58 9.55 26.35
N SER A 38 4.72 9.39 27.03
CA SER A 38 5.61 8.24 26.94
C SER A 38 5.13 7.10 27.83
N VAL A 39 4.36 6.20 27.23
CA VAL A 39 4.33 4.77 27.55
C VAL A 39 4.87 4.10 26.30
N THR A 40 5.67 3.03 26.38
CA THR A 40 6.10 2.26 25.19
C THR A 40 4.89 1.47 24.66
N GLU A 41 3.87 2.20 24.23
CA GLU A 41 2.76 1.73 23.43
C GLU A 41 3.35 1.29 22.10
N ARG A 42 2.93 0.12 21.60
CA ARG A 42 3.25 -0.28 20.24
C ARG A 42 2.70 0.80 19.32
N LYS A 43 3.58 1.69 18.86
CA LYS A 43 3.27 2.74 17.90
C LYS A 43 2.67 2.07 16.68
N GLN A 44 1.36 2.17 16.52
CA GLN A 44 0.75 1.88 15.24
C GLN A 44 1.19 2.98 14.30
N TRP A 45 1.82 2.60 13.20
CA TRP A 45 2.24 3.57 12.20
C TRP A 45 1.01 4.15 11.51
N ASP A 46 1.15 5.37 11.04
CA ASP A 46 0.19 6.04 10.17
C ASP A 46 0.95 6.68 9.01
N LYS A 47 0.20 7.25 8.06
CA LYS A 47 0.78 7.91 6.89
C LYS A 47 1.83 8.95 7.27
N LEU A 48 1.50 9.86 8.18
CA LEU A 48 2.36 10.98 8.53
C LEU A 48 3.65 10.53 9.20
N SER A 49 3.54 9.68 10.23
CA SER A 49 4.68 9.17 10.98
C SER A 49 5.58 8.27 10.15
N PHE A 50 5.01 7.48 9.23
CA PHE A 50 5.78 6.65 8.31
C PHE A 50 6.63 7.48 7.35
N PHE A 51 6.02 8.43 6.62
CA PHE A 51 6.76 9.22 5.64
C PHE A 51 7.78 10.13 6.28
N LYS A 52 7.47 10.70 7.45
CA LYS A 52 8.44 11.47 8.23
C LYS A 52 9.68 10.64 8.52
N GLU A 53 9.52 9.43 9.06
CA GLU A 53 10.66 8.58 9.39
C GLU A 53 11.42 8.10 8.14
N LEU A 54 10.69 7.74 7.08
CA LEU A 54 11.30 7.31 5.82
C LEU A 54 12.16 8.43 5.23
N GLU A 55 11.65 9.65 5.15
CA GLU A 55 12.39 10.80 4.62
C GLU A 55 13.59 11.16 5.51
N GLU A 56 13.44 11.10 6.84
CA GLU A 56 14.54 11.32 7.79
C GLU A 56 15.67 10.29 7.61
N LYS A 57 15.35 9.03 7.32
CA LYS A 57 16.34 7.94 7.20
C LYS A 57 16.91 7.76 5.80
N GLN A 58 16.09 7.96 4.76
CA GLN A 58 16.38 7.55 3.39
C GLN A 58 16.45 8.72 2.40
N GLY A 59 16.03 9.92 2.82
CA GLY A 59 15.99 11.13 2.00
C GLY A 59 14.66 11.34 1.26
N SER A 60 14.48 12.57 0.77
CA SER A 60 13.26 13.02 0.09
C SER A 60 12.91 12.19 -1.14
N ASP A 61 13.90 11.79 -1.93
CA ASP A 61 13.66 11.14 -3.23
C ASP A 61 13.02 9.75 -3.05
N GLN A 62 13.45 9.01 -2.02
CA GLN A 62 12.85 7.72 -1.68
C GLN A 62 11.47 7.90 -1.02
N GLY A 63 11.29 8.97 -0.23
CA GLY A 63 10.00 9.35 0.31
C GLY A 63 8.98 9.66 -0.80
N GLU A 64 9.40 10.40 -1.83
CA GLU A 64 8.59 10.74 -3.01
C GLU A 64 8.20 9.48 -3.80
N ALA A 65 9.14 8.56 -4.04
CA ALA A 65 8.84 7.28 -4.69
C ALA A 65 7.79 6.48 -3.89
N ALA A 66 7.93 6.40 -2.57
CA ALA A 66 6.97 5.73 -1.70
C ALA A 66 5.59 6.43 -1.67
N LYS A 67 5.53 7.77 -1.78
CA LYS A 67 4.27 8.51 -1.90
C LYS A 67 3.55 8.15 -3.20
N LYS A 68 4.26 8.11 -4.33
CA LYS A 68 3.69 7.71 -5.63
C LYS A 68 3.17 6.28 -5.61
N ILE A 69 3.89 5.36 -4.95
CA ILE A 69 3.40 4.00 -4.71
C ILE A 69 2.11 4.05 -3.89
N LEU A 70 2.06 4.84 -2.81
CA LEU A 70 0.85 4.97 -2.00
C LEU A 70 -0.33 5.58 -2.77
N GLU A 71 -0.06 6.51 -3.67
CA GLU A 71 -1.08 7.13 -4.52
C GLU A 71 -1.67 6.12 -5.52
N TRP A 72 -0.84 5.27 -6.12
CA TRP A 72 -1.27 4.17 -6.99
C TRP A 72 -2.22 3.19 -6.27
N ILE A 73 -2.08 3.01 -4.95
CA ILE A 73 -2.93 2.10 -4.15
C ILE A 73 -4.39 2.58 -4.06
N HIS A 74 -4.71 3.84 -4.38
CA HIS A 74 -6.07 4.42 -4.18
C HIS A 74 -7.18 3.88 -5.12
N THR A 75 -7.06 2.68 -5.65
CA THR A 75 -8.18 1.97 -6.30
C THR A 75 -9.16 1.41 -5.25
N ASP A 76 -10.46 1.34 -5.56
CA ASP A 76 -11.53 0.97 -4.59
C ASP A 76 -11.34 -0.42 -3.92
N LEU A 77 -10.46 -1.28 -4.45
CA LEU A 77 -10.25 -2.66 -3.97
C LEU A 77 -9.00 -2.85 -3.10
N ILE A 78 -8.11 -1.85 -3.02
CA ILE A 78 -6.85 -2.00 -2.28
C ILE A 78 -6.89 -1.13 -1.03
N GLN A 79 -6.72 -1.76 0.12
CA GLN A 79 -6.63 -1.10 1.42
C GLN A 79 -5.19 -1.05 1.90
N VAL A 80 -4.82 0.00 2.62
CA VAL A 80 -3.48 0.12 3.21
C VAL A 80 -3.54 -0.31 4.66
N GLU A 81 -2.82 -1.38 5.00
CA GLU A 81 -2.57 -1.76 6.39
C GLU A 81 -1.26 -1.14 6.87
N TRP A 82 -1.31 -0.47 8.02
CA TRP A 82 -0.14 0.10 8.67
C TRP A 82 0.43 -0.85 9.73
N GLY A 83 1.75 -1.00 9.72
CA GLY A 83 2.48 -1.85 10.65
C GLY A 83 2.41 -1.39 12.10
N LYS A 84 2.82 -2.28 13.00
CA LYS A 84 2.90 -2.03 14.46
C LYS A 84 4.31 -2.26 15.01
N GLY A 85 5.32 -2.25 14.13
CA GLY A 85 6.72 -2.50 14.48
C GLY A 85 7.26 -1.41 15.40
N SER A 86 8.08 -1.79 16.38
CA SER A 86 8.66 -0.85 17.35
C SER A 86 9.87 -0.07 16.81
N LYS A 87 10.62 -0.66 15.86
CA LYS A 87 11.86 -0.08 15.29
C LYS A 87 11.69 0.46 13.87
N TYR A 88 10.88 -0.21 13.07
CA TYR A 88 10.61 0.15 11.68
C TYR A 88 9.11 0.18 11.44
N GLY A 89 8.67 1.18 10.71
CA GLY A 89 7.31 1.28 10.22
C GLY A 89 7.12 0.53 8.91
N THR A 90 5.90 0.08 8.67
CA THR A 90 5.52 -0.52 7.40
C THR A 90 4.17 -0.02 6.91
N PHE A 91 3.98 -0.01 5.60
CA PHE A 91 2.65 -0.05 5.01
C PHE A 91 2.54 -1.21 4.01
N ILE A 92 1.35 -1.80 3.95
CA ILE A 92 1.06 -3.03 3.20
C ILE A 92 -0.21 -2.78 2.38
N PRO A 93 -0.12 -2.69 1.04
CA PRO A 93 -1.28 -2.70 0.16
C PRO A 93 -1.90 -4.11 0.18
N LYS A 94 -3.17 -4.18 0.59
CA LYS A 94 -3.97 -5.40 0.63
C LYS A 94 -5.10 -5.31 -0.37
N LEU A 95 -5.04 -6.13 -1.41
CA LEU A 95 -6.15 -6.31 -2.36
C LEU A 95 -7.19 -7.24 -1.73
N ASN A 96 -8.41 -6.76 -1.56
CA ASN A 96 -9.55 -7.61 -1.18
C ASN A 96 -10.28 -8.06 -2.45
N TYR A 97 -10.27 -9.36 -2.74
CA TYR A 97 -10.94 -9.92 -3.91
C TYR A 97 -11.54 -11.29 -3.59
N GLN A 98 -12.83 -11.48 -3.93
CA GLN A 98 -13.60 -12.70 -3.65
C GLN A 98 -13.50 -13.20 -2.18
N GLY A 99 -13.48 -12.28 -1.21
CA GLY A 99 -13.39 -12.62 0.21
C GLY A 99 -12.01 -13.10 0.69
N LYS A 100 -10.97 -12.96 -0.14
CA LYS A 100 -9.56 -13.20 0.21
C LYS A 100 -8.77 -11.89 0.18
N ASP A 101 -7.82 -11.77 1.09
CA ASP A 101 -6.88 -10.66 1.15
C ASP A 101 -5.52 -11.07 0.58
N TYR A 102 -5.04 -10.31 -0.39
CA TYR A 102 -3.73 -10.50 -1.01
C TYR A 102 -2.82 -9.33 -0.62
N SER A 103 -1.75 -9.62 0.13
CA SER A 103 -0.74 -8.61 0.48
C SER A 103 0.26 -8.48 -0.66
N LEU A 104 0.15 -7.39 -1.45
CA LEU A 104 0.93 -7.21 -2.67
C LEU A 104 2.43 -7.07 -2.39
N PHE A 105 2.78 -6.26 -1.39
CA PHE A 105 4.15 -6.07 -0.93
C PHE A 105 4.15 -5.34 0.42
N THR A 106 5.31 -5.25 1.06
CA THR A 106 5.49 -4.48 2.29
C THR A 106 6.57 -3.44 2.09
N VAL A 107 6.25 -2.16 2.29
CA VAL A 107 7.24 -1.07 2.25
C VAL A 107 7.66 -0.74 3.67
N TRP A 108 8.97 -0.63 3.89
CA TRP A 108 9.58 -0.41 5.20
C TRP A 108 10.19 1.00 5.29
N THR A 109 10.24 1.58 6.51
CA THR A 109 10.89 2.89 6.74
C THR A 109 12.42 2.87 6.55
N ASP A 110 13.02 1.70 6.31
CA ASP A 110 14.44 1.55 5.98
C ASP A 110 14.72 1.58 4.47
N GLY A 111 13.72 1.83 3.63
CA GLY A 111 13.88 1.88 2.18
C GLY A 111 13.59 0.55 1.47
N THR A 112 13.34 -0.53 2.20
CA THR A 112 13.08 -1.84 1.61
C THR A 112 11.63 -2.01 1.19
N ILE A 113 11.42 -2.62 0.02
CA ILE A 113 10.16 -3.20 -0.41
C ILE A 113 10.32 -4.72 -0.43
N GLN A 114 9.55 -5.41 0.42
CA GLN A 114 9.53 -6.86 0.50
C GLN A 114 8.35 -7.40 -0.32
N ILE A 115 8.63 -8.36 -1.20
CA ILE A 115 7.63 -8.94 -2.10
C ILE A 115 7.60 -10.46 -1.90
N TYR A 116 6.44 -10.99 -1.53
CA TYR A 116 6.25 -12.42 -1.25
C TYR A 116 5.97 -13.19 -2.54
N ARG A 117 6.58 -14.37 -2.71
CA ARG A 117 6.33 -15.25 -3.86
C ARG A 117 4.92 -15.85 -3.90
N LEU A 118 4.27 -15.91 -2.75
CA LEU A 118 2.97 -16.56 -2.57
C LEU A 118 1.80 -15.81 -3.21
N LEU A 119 2.06 -14.68 -3.88
CA LEU A 119 1.04 -13.91 -4.60
C LEU A 119 0.51 -14.63 -5.85
N LEU A 120 1.32 -15.50 -6.45
CA LEU A 120 1.03 -16.14 -7.73
C LEU A 120 0.88 -17.65 -7.55
N THR A 121 -0.04 -18.25 -8.31
CA THR A 121 -0.50 -19.62 -8.06
C THR A 121 0.17 -20.64 -8.97
N SER A 122 0.64 -20.23 -10.15
CA SER A 122 1.35 -21.10 -11.10
C SER A 122 2.84 -20.78 -11.19
N GLN A 123 3.64 -21.79 -11.56
CA GLN A 123 5.08 -21.64 -11.75
C GLN A 123 5.42 -20.65 -12.88
N ASP A 124 4.63 -20.64 -13.96
CA ASP A 124 4.83 -19.73 -15.11
C ASP A 124 4.60 -18.27 -14.71
N GLN A 125 3.56 -17.98 -13.92
CA GLN A 125 3.32 -16.65 -13.37
C GLN A 125 4.50 -16.20 -12.49
N VAL A 126 5.02 -17.08 -11.63
CA VAL A 126 6.18 -16.75 -10.78
C VAL A 126 7.41 -16.41 -11.61
N ILE A 127 7.69 -17.17 -12.67
CA ILE A 127 8.83 -16.92 -13.57
C ILE A 127 8.66 -15.57 -14.29
N GLU A 128 7.48 -15.28 -14.83
CA GLU A 128 7.19 -14.02 -15.51
C GLU A 128 7.27 -12.83 -14.55
N PHE A 129 6.79 -12.99 -13.31
CA PHE A 129 6.89 -11.97 -12.27
C PHE A 129 8.33 -11.66 -11.88
N GLU A 130 9.15 -12.68 -11.66
CA GLU A 130 10.58 -12.49 -11.37
C GLU A 130 11.29 -11.82 -12.56
N LYS A 131 10.96 -12.22 -13.80
CA LYS A 131 11.51 -11.58 -15.01
C LYS A 131 11.13 -10.10 -15.14
N ARG A 132 9.90 -9.74 -14.81
CA ARG A 132 9.44 -8.33 -14.83
C ARG A 132 10.17 -7.46 -13.80
N LEU A 133 10.64 -8.06 -12.71
CA LEU A 133 11.31 -7.37 -11.61
C LEU A 133 12.84 -7.57 -11.60
N ASP A 134 13.41 -8.36 -12.51
CA ASP A 134 14.82 -8.81 -12.47
C ASP A 134 15.82 -7.66 -12.31
N PHE A 135 15.62 -6.56 -13.03
CA PHE A 135 16.47 -5.36 -12.93
C PHE A 135 16.34 -4.60 -11.58
N LEU A 136 15.25 -4.81 -10.84
CA LEU A 136 14.97 -4.21 -9.55
C LEU A 136 15.38 -5.10 -8.38
N VAL A 137 15.30 -6.42 -8.53
CA VAL A 137 15.63 -7.37 -7.48
C VAL A 137 17.07 -7.17 -7.05
N GLU A 138 17.27 -7.03 -5.74
CA GLU A 138 18.61 -6.88 -5.17
C GLU A 138 19.02 -8.10 -4.38
N LYS A 139 18.07 -8.66 -3.62
CA LYS A 139 18.32 -9.83 -2.82
C LYS A 139 17.12 -10.76 -2.80
N THR A 140 17.42 -12.02 -3.00
CA THR A 140 16.45 -13.09 -3.07
C THR A 140 16.57 -13.99 -1.85
N TYR A 141 15.44 -14.33 -1.25
CA TYR A 141 15.30 -15.30 -0.16
C TYR A 141 14.38 -16.44 -0.62
N PRO A 142 14.17 -17.53 0.13
CA PRO A 142 13.28 -18.61 -0.32
C PRO A 142 11.83 -18.15 -0.60
N ASN A 143 11.25 -17.33 0.29
CA ASN A 143 9.81 -17.01 0.25
C ASN A 143 9.49 -15.58 -0.23
N TYR A 144 10.50 -14.74 -0.35
CA TYR A 144 10.35 -13.35 -0.76
C TYR A 144 11.64 -12.83 -1.41
N PHE A 145 11.57 -11.65 -1.99
CA PHE A 145 12.73 -10.89 -2.42
C PHE A 145 12.55 -9.42 -2.08
N ASN A 146 13.65 -8.69 -2.12
CA ASN A 146 13.70 -7.27 -1.78
C ASN A 146 14.04 -6.42 -3.01
N VAL A 147 13.32 -5.31 -3.12
CA VAL A 147 13.62 -4.17 -3.99
C VAL A 147 13.86 -2.96 -3.09
N PHE A 148 14.82 -2.09 -3.41
CA PHE A 148 15.02 -0.85 -2.66
C PHE A 148 14.31 0.34 -3.33
N LEU A 149 13.70 1.20 -2.50
CA LEU A 149 13.07 2.45 -2.94
C LEU A 149 14.05 3.36 -3.68
N SER A 150 15.34 3.29 -3.37
CA SER A 150 16.40 3.98 -4.10
C SER A 150 16.39 3.69 -5.61
N LYS A 151 16.07 2.46 -6.02
CA LYS A 151 15.93 2.08 -7.44
C LYS A 151 14.66 2.63 -8.10
N LEU A 152 13.65 2.95 -7.29
CA LEU A 152 12.36 3.48 -7.74
C LEU A 152 12.29 5.01 -7.73
N THR A 153 13.41 5.68 -7.42
CA THR A 153 13.54 7.13 -7.61
C THR A 153 13.54 7.53 -9.09
N ASN A 154 13.93 6.60 -9.97
CA ASN A 154 13.80 6.73 -11.42
C ASN A 154 12.35 6.47 -11.87
N GLU A 155 11.79 7.39 -12.65
CA GLU A 155 10.39 7.32 -13.09
C GLU A 155 10.06 6.09 -13.96
N ALA A 156 10.97 5.68 -14.85
CA ALA A 156 10.77 4.50 -15.69
C ALA A 156 10.77 3.21 -14.85
N ALA A 157 11.67 3.12 -13.87
CA ALA A 157 11.74 2.00 -12.94
C ALA A 157 10.50 1.92 -12.05
N LEU A 158 10.05 3.06 -11.52
CA LEU A 158 8.80 3.14 -10.75
C LEU A 158 7.60 2.74 -11.59
N LYS A 159 7.49 3.26 -12.82
CA LYS A 159 6.40 2.91 -13.73
C LYS A 159 6.36 1.41 -14.00
N GLN A 160 7.48 0.80 -14.35
CA GLN A 160 7.55 -0.64 -14.60
C GLN A 160 7.21 -1.47 -13.34
N PHE A 161 7.61 -1.01 -12.15
CA PHE A 161 7.22 -1.62 -10.89
C PHE A 161 5.70 -1.60 -10.70
N LEU A 162 5.05 -0.45 -10.88
CA LEU A 162 3.59 -0.32 -10.74
C LEU A 162 2.83 -1.14 -11.79
N GLU A 163 3.25 -1.09 -13.05
CA GLU A 163 2.65 -1.90 -14.14
C GLU A 163 2.78 -3.41 -13.88
N THR A 164 3.86 -3.84 -13.20
CA THR A 164 4.00 -5.24 -12.80
C THR A 164 2.95 -5.62 -11.76
N PHE A 165 2.67 -4.76 -10.79
CA PHE A 165 1.62 -5.02 -9.81
C PHE A 165 0.21 -4.86 -10.39
N ASP A 166 0.00 -3.99 -11.38
CA ASP A 166 -1.25 -3.96 -12.15
C ASP A 166 -1.50 -5.31 -12.83
N TRP A 167 -0.47 -5.91 -13.45
CA TRP A 167 -0.55 -7.25 -14.02
C TRP A 167 -0.85 -8.31 -12.96
N VAL A 168 -0.15 -8.31 -11.80
CA VAL A 168 -0.46 -9.24 -10.69
C VAL A 168 -1.91 -9.14 -10.24
N ILE A 169 -2.45 -7.92 -10.13
CA ILE A 169 -3.85 -7.70 -9.76
C ILE A 169 -4.80 -8.30 -10.81
N GLN A 170 -4.48 -8.24 -12.10
CA GLN A 170 -5.28 -8.90 -13.14
C GLN A 170 -5.21 -10.43 -13.03
N GLU A 171 -4.02 -11.01 -12.86
CA GLU A 171 -3.86 -12.45 -12.68
C GLU A 171 -4.65 -12.97 -11.47
N ILE A 172 -4.74 -12.20 -10.38
CA ILE A 172 -5.56 -12.54 -9.21
C ILE A 172 -7.07 -12.46 -9.53
N LYS A 173 -7.48 -11.54 -10.39
CA LYS A 173 -8.89 -11.37 -10.80
C LYS A 173 -9.36 -12.44 -11.78
N ASP A 174 -8.44 -13.06 -12.50
CA ASP A 174 -8.70 -14.14 -13.45
C ASP A 174 -8.72 -15.54 -12.79
N LEU A 175 -8.52 -15.62 -11.46
CA LEU A 175 -8.69 -16.84 -10.65
C LEU A 175 -10.16 -17.21 -10.41
#